data_AF-A0A1Z9LHD9-F1
#
_entry.id   AF-A0A1Z9LHD9-F1
#
_cell.length_a   1.000
_cell.length_b   1.000
_cell.length_c   1.000
_cell.angle_alpha   90.00
_cell.angle_beta   90.00
_cell.angle_gamma   90.00
#
_symmetry.space_group_name_H-M   'P 1'
#
loop_
_entity.id
_entity.type
_entity.pdbx_description
1 polymer ?
#
loop_
_entity_poly.entity_id
_entity_poly.type
_entity_poly.pdbx_seq_one_letter_code
_entity_poly.pdbx_strand_id
1 'polypeptide(L)'
;MSAPLQRAFAALMEKAPGAAFQKARALYLNKYSLPQENNAFQLRLFVCDEQISESITSAADGHPTHRVATLSSSPGQLALVHWQQPCPPSPEQLTAYLKEVWELNAAEQNITPMATPWFRDSGHQSRFSPPCELIWQQRSLLTLQE
;
A
#
# COMPACT_ATOMS: atom_id res chain seq x y z
N MET A 1 -2.77 -1.98 14.92
CA MET A 1 -3.13 -1.67 13.52
C MET A 1 -3.29 -0.17 13.41
N SER A 2 -2.54 0.49 12.52
CA SER A 2 -2.68 1.94 12.30
C SER A 2 -3.94 2.22 11.49
N ALA A 3 -4.93 2.86 12.13
CA ALA A 3 -6.16 3.26 11.46
C ALA A 3 -5.95 4.22 10.28
N PRO A 4 -5.06 5.24 10.34
CA PRO A 4 -4.80 6.10 9.18
C PRO A 4 -4.14 5.34 8.02
N LEU A 5 -3.21 4.42 8.30
CA LEU A 5 -2.53 3.65 7.26
C LEU A 5 -3.50 2.74 6.49
N GLN A 6 -4.35 1.99 7.20
CA GLN A 6 -5.36 1.12 6.57
C GLN A 6 -6.33 1.92 5.69
N ARG A 7 -6.78 3.09 6.17
CA ARG A 7 -7.68 3.97 5.41
C ARG A 7 -7.02 4.51 4.14
N ALA A 8 -5.78 4.97 4.25
CA ALA A 8 -5.01 5.47 3.12
C ALA A 8 -4.75 4.37 2.08
N PHE A 9 -4.42 3.16 2.54
CA PHE A 9 -4.25 2.01 1.66
C PHE A 9 -5.55 1.70 0.92
N ALA A 10 -6.68 1.58 1.63
CA ALA A 10 -7.97 1.35 0.99
C ALA A 10 -8.32 2.42 -0.06
N ALA A 11 -8.13 3.70 0.26
CA ALA A 11 -8.39 4.81 -0.65
C ALA A 11 -7.49 4.82 -1.90
N LEU A 12 -6.24 4.33 -1.76
CA LEU A 12 -5.35 4.11 -2.90
C LEU A 12 -5.86 2.96 -3.77
N MET A 13 -6.22 1.83 -3.13
CA MET A 13 -6.62 0.61 -3.83
C MET A 13 -7.96 0.73 -4.56
N GLU A 14 -8.91 1.53 -4.06
CA GLU A 14 -10.17 1.84 -4.74
C GLU A 14 -9.98 2.46 -6.13
N LYS A 15 -8.86 3.15 -6.34
CA LYS A 15 -8.53 3.83 -7.61
C LYS A 15 -7.50 3.05 -8.44
N ALA A 16 -6.95 1.98 -7.91
CA ALA A 16 -5.93 1.20 -8.57
C ALA A 16 -6.54 0.39 -9.75
N PRO A 17 -5.83 0.27 -10.89
CA PRO A 17 -6.27 -0.58 -12.00
C PRO A 17 -6.55 -2.01 -11.54
N GLY A 18 -7.57 -2.66 -12.10
CA GLY A 18 -7.96 -4.03 -11.71
C GLY A 18 -6.80 -5.03 -11.79
N ALA A 19 -6.85 -6.08 -10.96
CA ALA A 19 -5.75 -7.06 -10.82
C ALA A 19 -5.33 -7.75 -12.13
N ALA A 20 -6.22 -7.84 -13.12
CA ALA A 20 -5.91 -8.34 -14.46
C ALA A 20 -4.87 -7.48 -15.21
N PHE A 21 -4.74 -6.19 -14.88
CA PHE A 21 -3.85 -5.23 -15.54
C PHE A 21 -2.55 -5.01 -14.75
N GLN A 22 -1.81 -6.09 -14.50
CA GLN A 22 -0.62 -6.11 -13.62
C GLN A 22 0.37 -4.97 -13.89
N LYS A 23 0.74 -4.72 -15.15
CA LYS A 23 1.68 -3.65 -15.52
C LYS A 23 1.15 -2.25 -15.19
N ALA A 24 -0.11 -1.98 -15.51
CA ALA A 24 -0.73 -0.69 -15.23
C ALA A 24 -0.87 -0.46 -13.72
N ARG A 25 -1.19 -1.53 -12.98
CA ARG A 25 -1.30 -1.51 -11.51
C ARG A 25 0.03 -1.26 -10.83
N ALA A 26 1.10 -1.93 -11.25
CA ALA A 26 2.45 -1.68 -10.75
C ALA A 26 2.91 -0.22 -11.03
N LEU A 27 2.65 0.28 -12.24
CA LEU A 27 2.92 1.69 -12.58
C LEU A 27 2.11 2.67 -11.72
N TYR A 28 0.84 2.34 -11.45
CA TYR A 28 -0.02 3.14 -10.57
C TYR A 28 0.56 3.22 -9.15
N LEU A 29 0.92 2.09 -8.54
CA LEU A 29 1.47 2.05 -7.18
C LEU A 29 2.85 2.73 -7.07
N ASN A 30 3.64 2.70 -8.14
CA ASN A 30 4.91 3.45 -8.20
C ASN A 30 4.69 4.97 -8.34
N LYS A 31 3.57 5.39 -8.94
CA LYS A 31 3.27 6.79 -9.26
C LYS A 31 2.53 7.51 -8.13
N TYR A 32 1.64 6.82 -7.43
CA TYR A 32 0.75 7.42 -6.44
C TYR A 32 1.11 6.97 -5.03
N SER A 33 1.43 7.93 -4.16
CA SER A 33 1.65 7.68 -2.74
C SER A 33 0.36 7.35 -2.02
N LEU A 34 0.46 6.72 -0.85
CA LEU A 34 -0.63 6.66 0.11
C LEU A 34 -1.14 8.09 0.40
N PRO A 35 -2.46 8.33 0.32
CA PRO A 35 -3.04 9.60 0.70
C PRO A 35 -2.74 9.92 2.16
N GLN A 36 -2.20 11.11 2.43
CA GLN A 36 -1.91 11.59 3.77
C GLN A 36 -2.59 12.95 3.98
N GLU A 37 -3.19 13.15 5.15
CA GLU A 37 -3.87 14.40 5.49
C GLU A 37 -2.85 15.52 5.79
N ASN A 38 -1.76 15.17 6.47
CA ASN A 38 -0.69 16.09 6.83
C ASN A 38 0.41 16.13 5.74
N ASN A 39 0.61 17.29 5.14
CA ASN A 39 1.67 17.55 4.15
C ASN A 39 2.82 18.40 4.72
N ALA A 40 2.91 18.58 6.04
CA ALA A 40 4.01 19.29 6.69
C ALA A 40 5.36 18.59 6.48
N PHE A 41 5.33 17.26 6.31
CA PHE A 41 6.51 16.47 6.01
C PHE A 41 6.71 16.36 4.50
N GLN A 42 7.95 16.51 4.04
CA GLN A 42 8.34 16.20 2.65
C GLN A 42 8.54 14.70 2.44
N LEU A 43 7.82 13.87 3.19
CA LEU A 43 7.91 12.41 3.16
C LEU A 43 6.59 11.84 2.68
N ARG A 44 6.69 10.79 1.86
CA ARG A 44 5.55 10.06 1.30
C ARG A 44 5.77 8.56 1.42
N LEU A 45 4.70 7.82 1.69
CA LEU A 45 4.69 6.36 1.65
C LEU A 45 4.14 5.85 0.32
N PHE A 46 4.79 4.84 -0.24
CA PHE A 46 4.39 4.13 -1.46
C PHE A 46 4.27 2.63 -1.18
N VAL A 47 3.39 1.96 -1.94
CA VAL A 47 3.24 0.51 -1.91
C VAL A 47 4.22 -0.12 -2.89
N CYS A 48 5.02 -1.06 -2.42
CA CYS A 48 5.94 -1.85 -3.23
C CYS A 48 5.56 -3.33 -3.18
N ASP A 49 5.87 -4.02 -4.27
CA ASP A 49 5.80 -5.49 -4.35
C ASP A 49 4.44 -6.04 -3.89
N GLU A 50 3.36 -5.47 -4.43
CA GLU A 50 1.99 -5.86 -4.10
C GLU A 50 1.79 -7.37 -4.26
N GLN A 51 1.21 -7.98 -3.23
CA GLN A 51 0.81 -9.38 -3.21
C GLN A 51 -0.71 -9.44 -3.43
N ILE A 52 -1.13 -10.25 -4.40
CA ILE A 52 -2.53 -10.42 -4.75
C ILE A 52 -2.88 -11.90 -4.62
N SER A 53 -4.00 -12.17 -3.95
CA SER A 53 -4.59 -13.51 -3.85
C SER A 53 -6.07 -13.45 -4.17
N GLU A 54 -6.56 -14.41 -4.93
CA GLU A 54 -7.97 -14.58 -5.22
C GLU A 54 -8.49 -15.88 -4.61
N SER A 55 -9.70 -15.83 -4.06
CA SER A 55 -10.40 -17.01 -3.54
C SER A 55 -11.85 -16.98 -4.00
N ILE A 56 -12.42 -18.16 -4.24
CA ILE A 56 -13.82 -18.31 -4.64
C ILE A 56 -14.49 -19.22 -3.62
N THR A 57 -15.57 -18.75 -3.02
CA THR A 57 -16.37 -19.51 -2.06
C THR A 57 -17.84 -19.55 -2.47
N SER A 58 -18.61 -20.50 -1.93
CA SER A 58 -20.07 -20.49 -2.12
C SER A 58 -20.68 -19.26 -1.46
N ALA A 59 -21.65 -18.64 -2.14
CA ALA A 59 -22.41 -17.55 -1.53
C ALA A 59 -23.29 -18.08 -0.40
N ALA A 60 -23.38 -17.32 0.70
CA ALA A 60 -24.21 -17.65 1.87
C ALA A 60 -25.67 -17.19 1.68
N ASP A 61 -26.19 -17.26 0.45
CA ASP A 61 -27.53 -16.81 0.06
C ASP A 61 -28.49 -17.96 -0.29
N GLY A 62 -28.01 -19.20 -0.18
CA GLY A 62 -28.79 -20.41 -0.47
C GLY A 62 -28.90 -20.75 -1.96
N HIS A 63 -28.31 -19.97 -2.86
CA HIS A 63 -28.31 -20.28 -4.28
C HIS A 63 -27.13 -21.21 -4.66
N PRO A 64 -27.39 -22.40 -5.23
CA PRO A 64 -26.35 -23.42 -5.45
C PRO A 64 -25.31 -23.01 -6.51
N THR A 65 -25.65 -22.08 -7.40
CA THR A 65 -24.77 -21.59 -8.48
C THR A 65 -24.08 -20.27 -8.15
N HIS A 66 -24.43 -19.64 -7.02
CA HIS A 66 -23.82 -18.38 -6.61
C HIS A 66 -22.47 -18.63 -5.93
N ARG A 67 -21.47 -17.86 -6.35
CA ARG A 67 -20.12 -17.87 -5.80
C ARG A 67 -19.72 -16.45 -5.44
N VAL A 68 -18.90 -16.30 -4.40
CA VAL A 68 -18.27 -15.03 -4.04
C VAL A 68 -16.79 -15.14 -4.38
N ALA A 69 -16.35 -14.35 -5.35
CA ALA A 69 -14.93 -14.12 -5.59
C ALA A 69 -14.44 -13.03 -4.63
N THR A 70 -13.42 -13.34 -3.84
CA THR A 70 -12.74 -12.39 -2.96
C THR A 70 -11.32 -12.18 -3.45
N LEU A 71 -11.06 -10.99 -3.97
CA LEU A 71 -9.73 -10.51 -4.29
C LEU A 71 -9.15 -9.82 -3.05
N SER A 72 -8.00 -10.29 -2.58
CA SER A 72 -7.25 -9.65 -1.49
C SER A 72 -5.92 -9.11 -2.03
N SER A 73 -5.59 -7.90 -1.61
CA SER A 73 -4.32 -7.23 -1.93
C SER A 73 -3.65 -6.78 -0.63
N SER A 74 -2.34 -6.98 -0.57
CA SER A 74 -1.48 -6.47 0.49
C SER A 74 -0.16 -5.94 -0.06
N PRO A 75 0.49 -4.98 0.60
CA PRO A 75 1.85 -4.60 0.26
C PRO A 75 2.82 -5.74 0.60
N GLY A 76 3.79 -6.02 -0.26
CA GLY A 76 4.98 -6.77 0.14
C GLY A 76 5.93 -5.89 0.96
N GLN A 77 6.06 -4.63 0.56
CA GLN A 77 6.87 -3.62 1.25
C GLN A 77 6.20 -2.24 1.18
N LEU A 78 6.58 -1.36 2.10
CA LEU A 78 6.31 0.07 2.01
C LEU A 78 7.63 0.81 1.74
N ALA A 79 7.59 1.74 0.80
CA ALA A 79 8.69 2.65 0.51
C ALA A 79 8.40 4.03 1.10
N LEU A 80 9.29 4.50 1.95
CA LEU A 80 9.31 5.85 2.48
C LEU A 80 10.24 6.69 1.59
N VAL A 81 9.69 7.70 0.93
CA VAL A 81 10.38 8.52 -0.07
C VAL A 81 10.47 9.96 0.43
N HIS A 82 11.68 10.52 0.46
CA HIS A 82 11.94 11.93 0.73
C HIS A 82 11.68 12.75 -0.54
N TRP A 83 10.43 13.17 -0.67
CA TRP A 83 9.84 13.67 -1.90
C TRP A 83 10.59 14.87 -2.47
N GLN A 84 11.09 14.75 -3.71
CA GLN A 84 11.85 15.78 -4.43
C GLN A 84 13.11 16.26 -3.71
N GLN A 85 13.58 15.54 -2.70
CA GLN A 85 14.78 15.89 -1.95
C GLN A 85 15.99 15.06 -2.42
N PRO A 86 17.17 15.69 -2.60
CA PRO A 86 18.38 15.02 -3.08
C PRO A 86 19.17 14.35 -1.94
N CYS A 87 18.77 14.55 -0.69
CA CYS A 87 19.40 13.96 0.49
C CYS A 87 18.40 13.07 1.24
N PRO A 88 18.86 12.07 2.01
CA PRO A 88 17.98 11.32 2.91
C PRO A 88 17.37 12.23 4.00
N PRO A 89 16.19 11.89 4.54
CA PRO A 89 15.61 12.63 5.65
C PRO A 89 16.43 12.40 6.92
N SER A 90 16.41 13.36 7.85
CA SER A 90 17.03 13.13 9.16
C SER A 90 16.27 12.04 9.94
N PRO A 91 16.93 11.31 10.85
CA PRO A 91 16.27 10.32 11.70
C PRO A 91 15.09 10.89 12.49
N GLU A 92 15.20 12.13 12.95
CA GLU A 92 14.14 12.83 13.70
C GLU A 92 12.94 13.14 12.80
N GLN A 93 13.19 13.63 11.58
CA GLN A 93 12.12 13.89 10.60
C GLN A 93 11.37 12.61 10.23
N LEU A 94 12.10 11.52 10.02
CA LEU A 94 11.52 10.21 9.71
C LEU A 94 10.68 9.69 10.89
N THR A 95 11.20 9.81 12.11
CA THR A 95 10.49 9.35 13.32
C THR A 95 9.22 10.16 13.56
N ALA A 96 9.30 11.48 13.43
CA ALA A 96 8.15 12.36 13.56
C ALA A 96 7.09 12.06 12.49
N TYR A 97 7.50 11.88 11.23
CA TYR A 97 6.59 11.54 10.14
C TYR A 97 5.83 10.23 10.38
N LEU A 98 6.54 9.15 10.71
CA LEU A 98 5.92 7.85 10.95
C LEU A 98 4.97 7.89 12.14
N LYS A 99 5.34 8.61 13.21
CA LYS A 99 4.50 8.73 14.41
C LYS A 99 3.27 9.61 14.18
N GLU A 100 3.45 10.80 13.62
CA GLU A 100 2.39 11.80 13.50
C GLU A 100 1.41 11.54 12.35
N VAL A 101 1.90 11.00 11.23
CA VAL A 101 1.06 10.77 10.04
C VAL A 101 0.47 9.36 10.06
N TRP A 102 1.26 8.38 10.51
CA TRP A 102 0.91 6.96 10.37
C TRP A 102 0.75 6.24 11.70
N GLU A 103 0.93 6.90 12.85
CA GLU A 103 0.85 6.26 14.17
C GLU A 103 1.79 5.03 14.29
N LEU A 104 2.94 5.08 13.59
CA LEU A 104 3.94 4.02 13.58
C LEU A 104 5.16 4.41 14.41
N ASN A 105 5.69 3.45 15.16
CA ASN A 105 6.95 3.59 15.85
C ASN A 105 8.11 3.23 14.90
N ALA A 106 8.91 4.22 14.52
CA ALA A 106 10.05 4.03 13.62
C ALA A 106 11.08 3.00 14.14
N ALA A 107 11.26 2.89 15.46
CA ALA A 107 12.21 1.94 16.05
C ALA A 107 11.75 0.48 15.94
N GLU A 108 10.44 0.25 15.77
CA GLU A 108 9.87 -1.09 15.54
C GLU A 108 9.86 -1.45 14.05
N GLN A 109 10.08 -0.48 13.17
CA GLN A 109 10.17 -0.71 11.74
C GLN A 109 11.63 -0.99 11.36
N ASN A 110 11.90 -2.13 10.74
CA ASN A 110 13.21 -2.45 10.16
C ASN A 110 13.43 -1.66 8.86
N ILE A 111 13.61 -0.34 8.99
CA ILE A 111 13.75 0.59 7.86
C ILE A 111 15.14 0.49 7.28
N THR A 112 15.21 0.05 6.02
CA THR A 112 16.46 -0.15 5.29
C THR A 112 16.58 0.89 4.17
N PRO A 113 17.63 1.72 4.15
CA PRO A 113 17.85 2.67 3.06
C PRO A 113 18.17 1.93 1.76
N MET A 114 17.67 2.45 0.64
CA MET A 114 17.99 1.90 -0.68
C MET A 114 19.10 2.71 -1.36
N ALA A 115 19.94 2.02 -2.14
CA ALA A 115 21.00 2.65 -2.91
C ALA A 115 20.46 3.49 -4.08
N THR A 116 19.34 3.08 -4.68
CA THR A 116 18.73 3.78 -5.81
C THR A 116 17.66 4.76 -5.35
N PRO A 117 17.68 6.03 -5.80
CA PRO A 117 16.61 6.96 -5.54
C PRO A 117 15.29 6.52 -6.21
N TRP A 118 14.17 7.06 -5.73
CA TRP A 118 12.83 6.79 -6.28
C TRP A 118 12.63 7.49 -7.64
N PHE A 119 13.20 8.68 -7.80
CA PHE A 119 13.29 9.39 -9.07
C PHE A 119 14.70 9.32 -9.63
N ARG A 120 14.86 9.73 -10.90
CA ARG A 120 16.15 9.70 -11.59
C ARG A 120 17.27 10.36 -10.78
N ASP A 121 17.01 11.54 -10.19
CA ASP A 121 18.03 12.35 -9.50
C ASP A 121 17.56 12.90 -8.12
N SER A 122 16.48 12.35 -7.54
CA SER A 122 15.96 12.77 -6.24
C SER A 122 15.03 11.72 -5.64
N GLY A 123 14.51 11.95 -4.43
CA GLY A 123 13.59 10.99 -3.82
C GLY A 123 14.34 9.86 -3.14
N HIS A 124 15.23 10.19 -2.20
CA HIS A 124 15.85 9.17 -1.36
C HIS A 124 14.78 8.28 -0.75
N GLN A 125 14.97 6.96 -0.89
CA GLN A 125 13.98 5.99 -0.42
C GLN A 125 14.59 5.05 0.61
N SER A 126 13.75 4.67 1.55
CA SER A 126 13.99 3.55 2.45
C SER A 126 12.79 2.60 2.39
N ARG A 127 13.00 1.32 2.65
CA ARG A 127 11.95 0.31 2.63
C ARG A 127 11.79 -0.36 3.99
N PHE A 128 10.58 -0.77 4.30
CA PHE A 128 10.27 -1.57 5.46
C PHE A 128 9.07 -2.47 5.19
N SER A 129 8.95 -3.54 5.95
CA SER A 129 7.76 -4.41 5.88
C SER A 129 6.55 -3.67 6.42
N PRO A 130 5.36 -3.81 5.81
CA PRO A 130 4.16 -3.19 6.35
C PRO A 130 3.89 -3.71 7.77
N PRO A 131 3.51 -2.84 8.72
CA PRO A 131 3.06 -3.28 10.03
C PRO A 131 1.75 -4.07 9.85
N CYS A 132 1.68 -5.25 10.48
CA CYS A 132 0.57 -6.24 10.53
C CYS A 132 -0.70 -6.02 9.66
N GLU A 133 -1.06 -7.05 8.87
CA GLU A 133 -2.29 -7.22 8.05
C GLU A 133 -2.86 -5.96 7.38
N LEU A 134 -2.02 -5.14 6.75
CA LEU A 134 -2.47 -4.10 5.83
C LEU A 134 -3.08 -4.76 4.57
N ILE A 135 -4.38 -5.05 4.61
CA ILE A 135 -5.09 -5.83 3.59
C ILE A 135 -6.28 -5.02 3.07
N TRP A 136 -6.42 -4.99 1.75
CA TRP A 136 -7.60 -4.50 1.07
C TRP A 136 -8.31 -5.68 0.38
N GLN A 137 -9.62 -5.75 0.50
CA GLN A 137 -10.42 -6.82 -0.09
C GLN A 137 -11.55 -6.25 -0.95
N GLN A 138 -11.75 -6.84 -2.12
CA GLN A 138 -12.92 -6.62 -2.94
C GLN A 138 -13.65 -7.95 -3.13
N ARG A 139 -14.98 -7.93 -2.92
CA ARG A 139 -15.84 -9.09 -3.10
C ARG A 139 -16.76 -8.86 -4.30
N SER A 140 -16.98 -9.90 -5.08
CA SER A 140 -17.87 -9.85 -6.23
C SER A 140 -18.70 -11.13 -6.28
N LEU A 141 -20.01 -10.96 -6.49
CA LEU A 141 -20.94 -12.07 -6.68
C LEU A 141 -20.82 -12.56 -8.13
N LEU A 142 -20.60 -13.86 -8.28
CA LEU A 142 -20.59 -14.56 -9.54
C LEU A 142 -21.79 -15.50 -9.59
N THR A 143 -22.54 -15.45 -10.68
CA THR A 143 -23.60 -16.41 -10.98
C THR A 143 -23.08 -17.31 -12.09
N LEU A 144 -22.85 -18.59 -11.77
CA LEU A 144 -22.50 -19.58 -12.78
C LEU A 144 -23.77 -19.93 -13.57
N GLN A 145 -23.74 -19.69 -14.89
CA GLN A 145 -24.76 -20.23 -15.79
C GLN A 145 -24.48 -21.72 -15.99
N GLU A 146 -25.55 -22.53 -15.98
CA GLU A 146 -25.50 -23.97 -16.25
C GLU A 146 -25.07 -24.29 -17.69
#